data_AF-A0A2E9I627-F1
#
_entry.id   AF-A0A2E9I627-F1
#
_cell.length_a   1.000
_cell.length_b   1.000
_cell.length_c   1.000
_cell.angle_alpha   90.00
_cell.angle_beta   90.00
_cell.angle_gamma   90.00
#
_symmetry.space_group_name_H-M   'P 1'
#
loop_
_entity.id
_entity.type
_entity.pdbx_description
1 polymer ?
#
loop_
_entity_poly.entity_id
_entity_poly.type
_entity_poly.pdbx_seq_one_letter_code
_entity_poly.pdbx_strand_id
1 'polypeptide(L)'
;MQPNSIEEIISGAGSAGWDWFEQAPQAVRDQFQKRQQLAAEDARAVGRAWAEFYNTPGGRKALDHMFDTTLRRTVYFATMGVDMASMATFGAFREGQNALAHEIARQINIGLAEEAKPRD
;
A
#
# COMPACT_ATOMS: atom_id res chain seq x y z
N MET A 1 -21.63 -34.95 -9.00
CA MET A 1 -20.76 -34.06 -8.21
C MET A 1 -20.98 -32.66 -8.75
N GLN A 2 -21.56 -31.76 -7.96
CA GLN A 2 -21.67 -30.36 -8.37
C GLN A 2 -20.25 -29.78 -8.40
N PRO A 3 -19.90 -28.93 -9.38
CA PRO A 3 -18.61 -28.27 -9.37
C PRO A 3 -18.54 -27.36 -8.15
N ASN A 4 -17.60 -27.64 -7.24
CA ASN A 4 -17.32 -26.79 -6.08
C ASN A 4 -17.18 -25.34 -6.55
N SER A 5 -17.88 -24.42 -5.89
CA SER A 5 -17.87 -23.03 -6.30
C SER A 5 -16.45 -22.47 -6.14
N ILE A 6 -16.09 -21.49 -6.98
CA ILE A 6 -14.78 -20.81 -6.91
C ILE A 6 -14.52 -20.26 -5.49
N GLU A 7 -15.56 -19.95 -4.74
CA GLU A 7 -15.48 -19.53 -3.34
C GLU A 7 -14.99 -20.62 -2.38
N GLU A 8 -15.38 -21.89 -2.58
CA GLU A 8 -14.87 -23.03 -1.80
C GLU A 8 -13.41 -23.34 -2.11
N ILE A 9 -13.00 -23.10 -3.36
CA ILE A 9 -11.60 -23.24 -3.80
C ILE A 9 -10.75 -22.13 -3.15
N ILE A 10 -11.24 -20.90 -3.14
CA ILE A 10 -10.50 -19.76 -2.55
C ILE A 10 -10.40 -19.86 -1.01
N SER A 11 -11.41 -20.40 -0.33
CA SER A 11 -11.39 -20.54 1.13
C SER A 11 -10.34 -21.55 1.62
N GLY A 12 -10.02 -22.59 0.83
CA GLY A 12 -8.95 -23.55 1.10
C GLY A 12 -7.53 -23.04 0.82
N ALA A 13 -7.39 -21.95 0.05
CA ALA A 13 -6.08 -21.38 -0.30
C ALA A 13 -5.34 -20.81 0.93
N GLY A 14 -6.08 -20.35 1.94
CA GLY A 14 -5.50 -19.79 3.17
C GLY A 14 -4.84 -20.83 4.09
N SER A 15 -5.20 -22.11 3.97
CA SER A 15 -4.73 -23.18 4.86
C SER A 15 -3.69 -24.12 4.24
N ALA A 16 -3.58 -24.16 2.92
CA ALA A 16 -2.80 -25.19 2.21
C ALA A 16 -1.54 -24.68 1.46
N GLY A 17 -1.25 -23.36 1.52
CA GLY A 17 0.01 -22.80 1.01
C GLY A 17 0.20 -22.93 -0.51
N TRP A 18 1.45 -22.77 -0.97
CA TRP A 18 1.81 -22.82 -2.40
C TRP A 18 1.58 -24.20 -3.04
N ASP A 19 1.69 -25.29 -2.27
CA ASP A 19 1.52 -26.66 -2.75
C ASP A 19 0.10 -26.93 -3.27
N TRP A 20 -0.90 -26.29 -2.66
CA TRP A 20 -2.28 -26.33 -3.13
C TRP A 20 -2.47 -25.60 -4.47
N PHE A 21 -1.77 -24.48 -4.65
CA PHE A 21 -1.85 -23.70 -5.88
C PHE A 21 -1.26 -24.45 -7.08
N GLU A 22 -0.19 -25.22 -6.88
CA GLU A 22 0.40 -26.06 -7.93
C GLU A 22 -0.54 -27.19 -8.39
N GLN A 23 -1.36 -27.70 -7.48
CA GLN A 23 -2.36 -28.74 -7.74
C GLN A 23 -3.69 -28.17 -8.26
N ALA A 24 -3.87 -26.84 -8.25
CA ALA A 24 -5.11 -26.22 -8.66
C ALA A 24 -5.37 -26.39 -10.18
N PRO A 25 -6.65 -26.47 -10.58
CA PRO A 25 -7.02 -26.49 -12.00
C PRO A 25 -6.41 -25.32 -12.76
N GLN A 26 -6.01 -25.53 -14.02
CA GLN A 26 -5.34 -24.51 -14.84
C GLN A 26 -6.15 -23.19 -14.89
N ALA A 27 -7.47 -23.28 -15.00
CA ALA A 27 -8.35 -22.11 -14.99
C ALA A 27 -8.24 -21.24 -13.72
N VAL A 28 -7.98 -21.84 -12.56
CA VAL A 28 -7.80 -21.12 -11.29
C VAL A 28 -6.44 -20.41 -11.27
N ARG A 29 -5.40 -21.07 -11.78
CA ARG A 29 -4.06 -20.48 -11.91
C ARG A 29 -4.06 -19.32 -12.89
N ASP A 30 -4.70 -19.47 -14.04
CA ASP A 30 -4.85 -18.41 -15.05
C ASP A 30 -5.63 -17.21 -14.48
N GLN A 31 -6.71 -17.46 -13.74
CA GLN A 31 -7.47 -16.40 -13.08
C GLN A 31 -6.65 -15.67 -12.00
N PHE A 32 -5.86 -16.41 -11.21
CA PHE A 32 -4.98 -15.82 -10.20
C PHE A 32 -3.89 -14.96 -10.85
N GLN A 33 -3.23 -15.46 -11.90
CA GLN A 33 -2.24 -14.70 -12.68
C GLN A 33 -2.86 -13.43 -13.26
N LYS A 34 -4.06 -13.53 -13.85
CA LYS A 34 -4.77 -12.37 -14.38
C LYS A 34 -5.09 -11.34 -13.29
N ARG A 35 -5.54 -11.78 -12.11
CA ARG A 35 -5.77 -10.89 -10.95
C ARG A 35 -4.47 -10.22 -10.49
N GLN A 36 -3.38 -10.96 -10.44
CA GLN A 36 -2.06 -10.42 -10.06
C GLN A 36 -1.58 -9.38 -11.08
N GLN A 37 -1.77 -9.62 -12.37
CA GLN A 37 -1.46 -8.67 -13.44
C GLN A 37 -2.29 -7.39 -13.31
N LEU A 38 -3.62 -7.52 -13.14
CA LEU A 38 -4.50 -6.36 -12.94
C LEU A 38 -4.13 -5.57 -11.68
N ALA A 39 -3.85 -6.25 -10.57
CA ALA A 39 -3.43 -5.58 -9.33
C ALA A 39 -2.10 -4.83 -9.51
N ALA A 40 -1.17 -5.37 -10.31
CA ALA A 40 0.07 -4.68 -10.64
C ALA A 40 -0.17 -3.46 -11.53
N GLU A 41 -1.06 -3.56 -12.52
CA GLU A 41 -1.44 -2.42 -13.37
C GLU A 41 -2.13 -1.31 -12.57
N ASP A 42 -3.06 -1.67 -11.68
CA ASP A 42 -3.72 -0.72 -10.78
C ASP A 42 -2.71 -0.04 -9.84
N ALA A 43 -1.78 -0.81 -9.26
CA ALA A 43 -0.73 -0.25 -8.41
C ALA A 43 0.13 0.78 -9.16
N ARG A 44 0.46 0.52 -10.44
CA ARG A 44 1.19 1.48 -11.29
C ARG A 44 0.35 2.71 -11.62
N ALA A 45 -0.94 2.52 -11.91
CA ALA A 45 -1.85 3.63 -12.17
C ALA A 45 -1.96 4.55 -10.94
N VAL A 46 -2.08 3.98 -9.75
CA VAL A 46 -2.07 4.73 -8.48
C VAL A 46 -0.74 5.45 -8.26
N GLY A 47 0.39 4.76 -8.47
CA GLY A 47 1.73 5.36 -8.37
C GLY A 47 1.90 6.57 -9.29
N ARG A 48 1.48 6.45 -10.56
CA ARG A 48 1.50 7.55 -11.53
C ARG A 48 0.62 8.72 -11.11
N ALA A 49 -0.60 8.47 -10.66
CA ALA A 49 -1.48 9.54 -10.20
C ALA A 49 -0.87 10.35 -9.03
N TRP A 50 -0.20 9.66 -8.09
CA TRP A 50 0.52 10.31 -7.01
C TRP A 50 1.74 11.12 -7.49
N ALA A 51 2.50 10.59 -8.45
CA ALA A 51 3.64 11.29 -9.05
C ALA A 51 3.19 12.55 -9.81
N GLU A 52 2.13 12.44 -10.62
CA GLU A 52 1.52 13.58 -11.32
C GLU A 52 1.06 14.66 -10.33
N PHE A 53 0.36 14.27 -9.27
CA PHE A 53 -0.05 15.19 -8.21
C PHE A 53 1.15 15.89 -7.57
N TYR A 54 2.20 15.14 -7.21
CA TYR A 54 3.46 15.67 -6.67
C TYR A 54 4.17 16.64 -7.61
N ASN A 55 4.04 16.45 -8.93
CA ASN A 55 4.65 17.32 -9.93
C ASN A 55 3.89 18.64 -10.12
N THR A 56 2.68 18.79 -9.58
CA THR A 56 1.99 20.08 -9.53
C THR A 56 2.52 20.98 -8.39
N PRO A 57 2.56 22.32 -8.55
CA PRO A 57 2.98 23.21 -7.46
C PRO A 57 2.11 23.07 -6.20
N GLY A 58 0.79 22.89 -6.38
CA GLY A 58 -0.15 22.74 -5.28
C GLY A 58 0.01 21.40 -4.56
N GLY A 59 0.13 20.30 -5.31
CA GLY A 59 0.30 18.97 -4.73
C GLY A 59 1.63 18.82 -4.01
N ARG A 60 2.72 19.38 -4.55
CA ARG A 60 4.01 19.46 -3.85
C ARG A 60 3.89 20.16 -2.51
N LYS A 61 3.28 21.34 -2.47
CA LYS A 61 3.09 22.10 -1.22
C LYS A 61 2.24 21.34 -0.19
N ALA A 62 1.17 20.66 -0.64
CA ALA A 62 0.32 19.86 0.22
C ALA A 62 1.06 18.66 0.81
N LEU A 63 1.82 17.93 -0.02
CA LEU A 63 2.60 16.76 0.39
C LEU A 63 3.76 17.14 1.32
N ASP A 64 4.46 18.23 1.04
CA ASP A 64 5.53 18.72 1.92
C ASP A 64 4.98 19.06 3.30
N HIS A 65 3.86 19.78 3.38
CA HIS A 65 3.22 20.08 4.66
C HIS A 65 2.74 18.82 5.40
N MET A 66 2.18 17.85 4.68
CA MET A 66 1.79 16.56 5.25
C MET A 66 3.01 15.82 5.83
N PHE A 67 4.13 15.75 5.10
CA PHE A 67 5.35 15.09 5.58
C PHE A 67 5.98 15.82 6.77
N ASP A 68 5.92 17.16 6.80
CA ASP A 68 6.41 17.97 7.91
C ASP A 68 5.63 17.71 9.20
N THR A 69 4.31 17.53 9.10
CA THR A 69 3.42 17.35 10.25
C THR A 69 3.31 15.90 10.74
N THR A 70 3.78 14.94 9.94
CA THR A 70 3.78 13.51 10.24
C THR A 70 5.20 12.97 10.44
N LEU A 71 5.89 12.68 9.34
CA LEU A 71 7.19 12.01 9.31
C LEU A 71 8.31 12.83 9.97
N ARG A 72 8.36 14.15 9.69
CA ARG A 72 9.45 15.03 10.16
C ARG A 72 9.12 15.73 11.49
N ARG A 73 7.93 15.52 12.04
CA ARG A 73 7.51 16.13 13.29
C ARG A 73 8.26 15.50 14.46
N THR A 74 9.00 16.33 15.21
CA THR A 74 9.60 15.93 16.49
C THR A 74 8.51 15.87 17.57
N VAL A 75 8.52 14.83 18.41
CA VAL A 75 7.55 14.71 19.51
C VAL A 75 8.24 14.71 20.86
N TYR A 76 7.77 15.58 21.74
CA TYR A 76 8.19 15.66 23.14
C TYR A 76 7.02 15.26 24.04
N PHE A 77 6.87 13.96 24.30
CA PHE A 77 5.80 13.46 25.18
C PHE A 77 6.09 13.73 26.66
N ALA A 78 7.36 13.67 27.06
CA ALA A 78 7.78 13.82 28.44
C ALA A 78 7.40 15.19 29.06
N THR A 79 7.22 16.23 28.26
CA THR A 79 6.96 17.60 28.74
C THR A 79 5.48 17.95 28.82
N MET A 80 4.56 17.12 28.32
CA MET A 80 3.14 17.45 28.21
C MET A 80 2.28 17.00 29.41
N GLY A 81 2.87 16.30 30.39
CA GLY A 81 2.16 15.86 31.61
C GLY A 81 0.98 14.91 31.36
N VAL A 82 0.91 14.29 30.18
CA VAL A 82 -0.19 13.39 29.78
C VAL A 82 -0.01 12.02 30.43
N ASP A 83 -1.10 11.35 30.79
CA ASP A 83 -1.04 10.01 31.35
C ASP A 83 -0.54 8.96 30.32
N MET A 84 -0.05 7.83 30.82
CA MET A 84 0.55 6.77 30.01
C MET A 84 -0.40 6.15 28.97
N ALA A 85 -1.70 6.05 29.26
CA ALA A 85 -2.67 5.47 28.32
C ALA A 85 -2.93 6.42 27.14
N SER A 86 -3.04 7.72 27.44
CA SER A 86 -3.12 8.77 26.42
C SER A 86 -1.86 8.84 25.57
N MET A 87 -0.67 8.69 26.16
CA MET A 87 0.59 8.60 25.40
C MET A 87 0.62 7.40 24.46
N ALA A 88 0.21 6.21 24.92
CA ALA A 88 0.16 5.02 24.08
C ALA A 88 -0.82 5.17 22.90
N THR A 89 -1.99 5.76 23.15
CA THR A 89 -3.00 6.04 22.12
C THR A 89 -2.48 7.02 21.07
N PHE A 90 -1.83 8.10 21.52
CA PHE A 90 -1.24 9.08 20.61
C PHE A 90 -0.10 8.47 19.79
N GLY A 91 0.72 7.61 20.41
CA GLY A 91 1.76 6.85 19.71
C GLY A 91 1.17 5.99 18.59
N ALA A 92 0.17 5.16 18.88
CA ALA A 92 -0.47 4.30 17.88
C ALA A 92 -1.11 5.10 16.73
N PHE A 93 -1.79 6.20 17.02
CA PHE A 93 -2.37 7.06 16.00
C PHE A 93 -1.30 7.67 15.09
N ARG A 94 -0.18 8.11 15.68
CA ARG A 94 0.96 8.66 14.93
C ARG A 94 1.60 7.61 14.03
N GLU A 95 1.79 6.39 14.51
CA GLU A 95 2.32 5.30 13.67
C GLU A 95 1.42 5.06 12.46
N GLY A 96 0.09 5.10 12.63
CA GLY A 96 -0.86 5.03 11.52
C GLY A 96 -0.69 6.18 10.51
N GLN A 97 -0.56 7.42 11.00
CA GLN A 97 -0.34 8.59 10.14
C GLN A 97 0.99 8.51 9.38
N ASN A 98 2.06 8.10 10.05
CA ASN A 98 3.38 7.93 9.46
C ASN A 98 3.39 6.81 8.42
N ALA A 99 2.73 5.69 8.69
CA ALA A 99 2.61 4.57 7.75
C ALA A 99 1.91 5.02 6.46
N LEU A 100 0.81 5.78 6.57
CA LEU A 100 0.12 6.32 5.41
C LEU A 100 0.98 7.31 4.63
N ALA A 101 1.64 8.25 5.31
CA ALA A 101 2.52 9.22 4.67
C ALA A 101 3.70 8.53 3.95
N HIS A 102 4.28 7.51 4.58
CA HIS A 102 5.33 6.71 3.99
C HIS A 102 4.84 5.94 2.75
N GLU A 103 3.63 5.35 2.81
CA GLU A 103 3.05 4.65 1.67
C GLU A 103 2.83 5.59 0.48
N ILE A 104 2.34 6.81 0.72
CA ILE A 104 2.20 7.82 -0.33
C ILE A 104 3.57 8.15 -0.94
N ALA A 105 4.61 8.35 -0.12
CA ALA A 105 5.97 8.59 -0.61
C ALA A 105 6.50 7.42 -1.46
N ARG A 106 6.20 6.17 -1.05
CA ARG A 106 6.54 4.97 -1.82
C ARG A 106 5.85 4.95 -3.17
N GLN A 107 4.55 5.27 -3.23
CA GLN A 107 3.78 5.33 -4.47
C GLN A 107 4.31 6.40 -5.44
N ILE A 108 4.65 7.59 -4.92
CA ILE A 108 5.30 8.65 -5.72
C ILE A 108 6.60 8.13 -6.33
N ASN A 109 7.46 7.48 -5.55
CA ASN A 109 8.72 6.93 -6.06
C ASN A 109 8.50 5.87 -7.16
N ILE A 110 7.49 5.00 -6.99
CA ILE A 110 7.13 4.02 -8.03
C ILE A 110 6.70 4.72 -9.32
N GLY A 111 5.81 5.72 -9.22
CA GLY A 111 5.36 6.48 -10.39
C GLY A 111 6.49 7.23 -11.10
N LEU A 112 7.38 7.89 -10.34
CA LEU A 112 8.53 8.60 -10.90
C LEU A 112 9.57 7.67 -11.54
N ALA A 113 9.80 6.49 -10.96
CA ALA A 113 10.72 5.50 -11.53
C ALA A 113 10.23 4.91 -12.86
N GLU A 114 8.91 4.92 -13.12
CA GLU A 114 8.35 4.54 -14.42
C GLU A 114 8.55 5.61 -15.50
N GLU A 115 8.45 6.89 -15.16
CA GLU A 115 8.80 7.98 -16.09
C GLU A 115 10.28 7.94 -16.49
N ALA A 116 11.14 7.45 -15.60
CA ALA A 116 12.59 7.45 -15.78
C ALA A 116 13.14 6.37 -16.73
N LYS A 117 12.32 5.48 -17.33
CA LYS A 117 12.81 4.56 -18.38
C LYS A 117 12.83 5.30 -19.72
N PRO A 118 13.99 5.70 -20.26
CA PRO A 118 14.08 6.10 -21.66
C PRO A 118 13.76 4.85 -22.49
N ARG A 119 12.98 5.02 -23.55
CA ARG A 119 12.92 4.01 -24.61
C ARG A 119 14.27 4.05 -25.33
N ASP A 120 15.10 3.05 -25.09
CA ASP A 120 16.19 2.59 -25.98
C ASP A 120 16.29 1.07 -25.91
#